data_AF-A0A972QQU8-F1
#
_entry.id   AF-A0A972QQU8-F1
#
_cell.length_a   1.000
_cell.length_b   1.000
_cell.length_c   1.000
_cell.angle_alpha   90.00
_cell.angle_beta   90.00
_cell.angle_gamma   90.00
#
_symmetry.space_group_name_H-M   'P 1'
#
loop_
_entity.id
_entity.type
_entity.pdbx_description
1 polymer ?
#
loop_
_entity_poly.entity_id
_entity_poly.type
_entity_poly.pdbx_seq_one_letter_code
_entity_poly.pdbx_strand_id
1 'polypeptide(L)' 'PDKVQVLPPTTGAEDFAYFTQEKPGAMIRLGCGNESKGIIHPLHSAFFDIDEDVLMIGVELFTEAVRRYLG' A
#
# COMPACT_ATOMS: atom_id res chain seq x y z
N PRO A 1 16.31 0.26 0.25
CA PRO A 1 16.06 0.86 -1.10
C PRO A 1 15.40 -0.15 -2.05
N ASP A 2 15.91 -1.38 -2.08
CA ASP A 2 15.48 -2.43 -3.03
C ASP A 2 14.03 -2.92 -2.85
N LYS A 3 13.40 -2.59 -1.72
CA LYS A 3 12.00 -2.92 -1.38
C LYS A 3 10.99 -1.79 -1.65
N VAL A 4 11.45 -0.66 -2.22
CA VAL A 4 10.61 0.49 -2.56
C VAL A 4 10.72 0.76 -4.05
N GLN A 5 9.59 0.87 -4.73
CA GLN A 5 9.53 1.08 -6.17
C GLN A 5 8.64 2.29 -6.48
N VAL A 6 9.05 3.10 -7.45
CA VAL A 6 8.20 4.16 -8.01
C VAL A 6 7.29 3.51 -9.04
N LEU A 7 5.99 3.56 -8.78
CA LEU A 7 4.99 2.99 -9.66
C LEU A 7 4.54 4.04 -10.69
N PRO A 8 4.34 3.65 -11.97
CA PRO A 8 3.71 4.54 -12.93
C PRO A 8 2.24 4.81 -12.52
N PRO A 9 1.66 5.94 -12.95
CA PRO A 9 0.24 6.21 -12.77
C PRO A 9 -0.62 5.07 -13.35
N THR A 10 -1.74 4.77 -12.69
CA THR A 10 -2.70 3.76 -13.16
C THR A 10 -4.04 4.39 -13.50
N THR A 11 -4.85 3.72 -14.31
CA THR A 11 -6.22 4.14 -14.65
C THR A 11 -7.27 3.72 -13.61
N GLY A 12 -6.87 3.13 -12.49
CA GLY A 12 -7.77 2.82 -11.38
C GLY A 12 -8.32 4.08 -10.71
N ALA A 13 -9.56 4.02 -10.25
CA ALA A 13 -10.18 5.07 -9.46
C ALA A 13 -9.99 4.79 -7.96
N GLU A 14 -9.72 5.83 -7.19
CA GLU A 14 -9.55 5.77 -5.74
C GLU A 14 -10.11 7.05 -5.12
N ASP A 15 -10.99 6.91 -4.13
CA ASP A 15 -11.67 8.06 -3.53
C ASP A 15 -10.76 8.87 -2.60
N PHE A 16 -9.60 8.32 -2.21
CA PHE A 16 -8.55 9.03 -1.50
C PHE A 16 -8.12 10.32 -2.21
N ALA A 17 -8.30 10.38 -3.54
CA ALA A 17 -8.06 11.57 -4.35
C ALA A 17 -8.79 12.81 -3.79
N TYR A 18 -10.01 12.66 -3.24
CA TYR A 18 -10.75 13.78 -2.66
C TYR A 18 -10.03 14.39 -1.44
N PHE A 19 -9.36 13.59 -0.61
CA PHE A 19 -8.57 14.14 0.50
C PHE A 19 -7.37 14.94 0.00
N THR A 20 -6.71 14.45 -1.04
CA THR A 20 -5.51 15.11 -1.62
C THR A 20 -5.82 16.37 -2.41
N GLN A 21 -7.08 16.60 -2.79
CA GLN A 21 -7.53 17.88 -3.36
C GLN A 21 -7.55 18.98 -2.30
N GLU A 22 -7.83 18.65 -1.04
CA GLU A 22 -8.01 19.61 0.06
C GLU A 22 -6.75 19.80 0.91
N LYS A 23 -5.92 18.76 1.05
CA LYS A 23 -4.70 18.77 1.88
C LYS A 23 -3.54 18.04 1.19
N PRO A 24 -2.28 18.45 1.45
CA PRO A 24 -1.13 17.66 1.04
C PRO A 24 -1.23 16.25 1.64
N GLY A 25 -1.23 15.24 0.78
CA GLY A 25 -1.33 13.84 1.16
C GLY A 25 -0.55 12.96 0.20
N ALA A 26 -0.24 11.75 0.66
CA ALA A 26 0.44 10.74 -0.14
C ALA A 26 -0.27 9.40 0.05
N MET A 27 -0.46 8.68 -1.05
CA MET A 27 -0.95 7.31 -1.06
C MET A 27 0.15 6.40 -1.58
N ILE A 28 0.23 5.22 -0.98
CA ILE A 28 1.24 4.22 -1.27
C ILE A 28 0.58 2.87 -1.49
N ARG A 29 1.24 1.98 -2.24
CA ARG A 29 0.86 0.57 -2.34
C ARG A 29 1.84 -0.26 -1.53
N LEU A 30 1.32 -1.05 -0.59
CA LEU A 30 2.08 -2.07 0.13
C LEU A 30 1.92 -3.41 -0.60
N GLY A 31 3.02 -3.97 -1.08
CA GLY A 31 2.99 -5.29 -1.73
C GLY A 31 2.60 -6.37 -0.72
N CYS A 32 1.60 -7.19 -1.06
CA CYS A 32 1.06 -8.26 -0.21
C CYS A 32 1.02 -9.63 -0.89
N GLY A 33 1.52 -9.74 -2.13
CA GLY A 33 1.60 -11.02 -2.84
C GLY A 33 2.78 -11.86 -2.35
N ASN A 34 2.62 -13.18 -2.41
CA ASN A 34 3.65 -14.15 -2.04
C ASN A 34 3.57 -15.40 -2.94
N GLU A 35 4.50 -15.51 -3.89
CA GLU A 35 4.56 -16.65 -4.83
C GLU A 35 4.78 -17.99 -4.13
N SER A 36 5.58 -18.03 -3.05
CA SER A 36 5.85 -19.27 -2.31
C SER A 36 4.62 -19.79 -1.55
N LYS A 37 3.70 -18.91 -1.18
CA LYS A 37 2.40 -19.24 -0.56
C LYS A 37 1.26 -19.35 -1.58
N GLY A 38 1.51 -19.15 -2.87
CA GLY A 38 0.47 -19.14 -3.91
C GLY A 38 -0.43 -17.90 -3.92
N ILE A 39 -0.06 -16.84 -3.18
CA ILE A 39 -0.83 -15.59 -3.06
C ILE A 39 -0.44 -14.67 -4.22
N ILE A 40 -1.00 -14.95 -5.40
CA ILE A 40 -0.59 -14.32 -6.68
C ILE A 40 -1.72 -13.62 -7.42
N HIS A 41 -2.95 -13.73 -6.92
CA HIS A 41 -4.12 -13.21 -7.61
C HIS A 41 -4.30 -11.70 -7.34
N PRO A 42 -4.68 -10.90 -8.36
CA PRO A 42 -4.81 -9.46 -8.21
C PRO A 42 -6.06 -9.06 -7.41
N LEU A 43 -6.07 -7.80 -6.93
CA LEU A 43 -7.25 -7.16 -6.39
C LEU A 43 -8.44 -7.30 -7.36
N HIS A 44 -9.64 -7.57 -6.82
CA HIS A 44 -10.89 -7.89 -7.54
C HIS A 44 -11.00 -9.29 -8.16
N SER A 45 -10.00 -10.16 -8.01
CA SER A 45 -10.16 -11.58 -8.32
C SER A 45 -11.02 -12.29 -7.26
N ALA A 46 -11.80 -13.31 -7.66
CA ALA A 46 -12.50 -14.20 -6.72
C ALA A 46 -11.55 -15.08 -5.87
N PHE A 47 -10.28 -15.16 -6.28
CA PHE A 47 -9.21 -15.89 -5.60
C PHE A 47 -8.20 -14.95 -4.93
N PHE A 48 -8.56 -13.66 -4.80
CA PHE A 48 -7.71 -12.70 -4.10
C PHE A 48 -7.47 -13.13 -2.66
N ASP A 49 -6.23 -13.01 -2.22
CA ASP A 49 -5.79 -13.25 -0.85
C ASP A 49 -4.56 -12.36 -0.55
N ILE A 50 -4.15 -12.28 0.71
CA ILE A 50 -3.00 -11.46 1.14
C ILE A 50 -2.04 -12.26 2.02
N ASP A 51 -0.74 -11.95 1.92
CA ASP A 51 0.23 -12.41 2.91
C ASP A 51 0.15 -11.53 4.17
N GLU A 52 -0.47 -12.04 5.24
CA GLU A 52 -0.67 -11.30 6.49
C GLU A 52 0.65 -10.90 7.19
N ASP A 53 1.79 -11.50 6.84
CA ASP A 53 3.11 -11.11 7.36
C ASP A 53 3.43 -9.64 7.03
N VAL A 54 2.80 -9.04 6.00
CA VAL A 54 3.00 -7.63 5.64
C VAL A 54 2.22 -6.65 6.50
N LEU A 55 1.25 -7.11 7.31
CA LEU A 55 0.42 -6.22 8.13
C LEU A 55 1.27 -5.42 9.12
N MET A 56 2.28 -6.05 9.73
CA MET A 56 3.21 -5.37 10.63
C MET A 56 4.04 -4.30 9.91
N ILE A 57 4.43 -4.54 8.65
CA ILE A 57 5.13 -3.54 7.84
C ILE A 57 4.23 -2.31 7.61
N GLY A 58 2.93 -2.54 7.35
CA GLY A 58 1.95 -1.46 7.23
C GLY A 58 1.81 -0.63 8.51
N VAL A 59 1.73 -1.29 9.67
CA VAL A 59 1.66 -0.61 10.98
C VAL A 59 2.92 0.23 11.24
N GLU A 60 4.11 -0.34 11.02
CA GLU A 60 5.38 0.37 11.20
C GLU A 60 5.47 1.60 10.28
N LEU A 61 5.05 1.46 9.03
CA LEU A 61 5.08 2.52 8.04
C LEU A 61 4.23 3.73 8.44
N PHE A 62 2.98 3.51 8.85
CA PHE A 62 2.12 4.60 9.32
C PHE A 62 2.57 5.16 10.67
N THR A 63 3.01 4.31 11.60
CA THR A 63 3.51 4.76 12.91
C THR A 63 4.75 5.65 12.75
N GLU A 64 5.70 5.26 11.92
CA GLU A 64 6.89 6.04 11.64
C GLU A 64 6.56 7.34 10.90
N ALA A 65 5.59 7.33 9.98
CA ALA A 65 5.11 8.54 9.32
C ALA A 65 4.54 9.55 10.33
N VAL A 66 3.69 9.09 11.25
CA VAL A 66 3.14 9.93 12.33
C VAL A 66 4.24 10.41 13.25
N ARG A 67 5.17 9.53 13.66
CA ARG A 67 6.30 9.90 14.54
C ARG A 67 7.18 10.97 13.92
N ARG A 68 7.47 10.91 12.63
CA ARG A 68 8.26 11.92 11.90
C ARG A 68 7.50 13.23 11.67
N TYR A 69 6.18 13.16 11.58
CA TYR A 69 5.35 14.35 11.36
C TYR A 69 5.12 15.14 12.65
N LEU A 70 4.97 14.45 13.78
CA LEU A 70 4.65 15.05 15.08
C LEU A 70 5.85 15.23 16.02
N GLY A 71 6.96 14.52 15.80
CA GLY A 71 8.20 14.64 16.57
C GLY A 71 9.14 15.67 15.96
#